data_AF-D0R7Q3-F1
#
_entry.id   AF-D0R7Q3-F1
#
_cell.length_a   1.000
_cell.length_b   1.000
_cell.length_c   1.000
_cell.angle_alpha   90.00
_cell.angle_beta   90.00
_cell.angle_gamma   90.00
#
_symmetry.space_group_name_H-M   'P 1'
#
loop_
_entity.id
_entity.type
_entity.pdbx_description
1 polymer ?
#
loop_
_entity_poly.entity_id
_entity_poly.type
_entity_poly.pdbx_seq_one_letter_code
_entity_poly.pdbx_strand_id
1 'polypeptide(L)'
;TTLAPDVISQLILTMSDAEVGAAMGQLTASNRNDTWLTRLIDMEYWLACNEERAAQARFGAVMCCCGPCAIYRRSALLLLLDQYETQMFRGKRSDFGEDRHLTILMLAAGYRTEYVPNAIASTVVPDRLGPYLRQQLRWARSTYRDTLLALRLLPRLDRYLTLDVIAQNAGSLLLAIAMLSGFLQIALTETAPWKACFVIASMSMLRCSV
;
A
#
# COMPACT_ATOMS: atom_id res chain seq x y z
N THR A 1 -10.74 -14.30 3.31
CA THR A 1 -11.34 -12.99 3.61
C THR A 1 -12.83 -13.17 3.79
N THR A 2 -13.41 -12.55 4.81
CA THR A 2 -14.84 -12.49 5.09
C THR A 2 -15.30 -11.06 4.84
N LEU A 3 -16.32 -10.88 4.00
CA LEU A 3 -16.89 -9.57 3.68
C LEU A 3 -18.10 -9.31 4.58
N ALA A 4 -18.27 -8.07 5.06
CA ALA A 4 -19.52 -7.69 5.70
C ALA A 4 -20.69 -7.76 4.69
N PRO A 5 -21.93 -8.06 5.14
CA PRO A 5 -23.05 -8.32 4.24
C PRO A 5 -23.36 -7.20 3.25
N ASP A 6 -23.09 -5.95 3.63
CA ASP A 6 -23.38 -4.74 2.85
C ASP A 6 -22.20 -4.25 2.00
N VAL A 7 -21.01 -4.88 2.07
CA VAL A 7 -19.79 -4.47 1.34
C VAL A 7 -20.06 -4.20 -0.12
N ILE A 8 -20.74 -5.12 -0.80
CA ILE A 8 -21.01 -5.01 -2.24
C ILE A 8 -21.91 -3.80 -2.52
N SER A 9 -22.96 -3.61 -1.72
CA SER A 9 -23.87 -2.46 -1.85
C SER A 9 -23.13 -1.13 -1.63
N GLN A 10 -22.29 -1.05 -0.59
CA GLN A 10 -21.49 0.15 -0.30
C GLN A 10 -20.55 0.50 -1.46
N LEU A 11 -19.82 -0.49 -1.99
CA LEU A 11 -18.87 -0.26 -3.09
C LEU A 11 -19.58 0.09 -4.41
N ILE A 12 -20.70 -0.56 -4.74
CA ILE A 12 -21.46 -0.28 -5.96
C ILE A 12 -22.02 1.15 -5.96
N LEU A 13 -22.45 1.67 -4.81
CA LEU A 13 -22.92 3.05 -4.69
C LEU A 13 -21.84 4.05 -5.14
N THR A 14 -20.59 3.86 -4.70
CA THR A 14 -19.44 4.66 -5.17
C THR A 14 -19.18 4.49 -6.67
N MET A 15 -19.32 3.27 -7.21
CA MET A 15 -19.13 3.00 -8.64
C MET A 15 -20.25 3.51 -9.55
N SER A 16 -21.35 4.06 -8.98
CA SER A 16 -22.41 4.71 -9.78
C SER A 16 -21.89 5.94 -10.53
N ASP A 17 -20.85 6.59 -10.01
CA ASP A 17 -20.12 7.65 -10.68
C ASP A 17 -19.24 7.08 -11.80
N ALA A 18 -19.51 7.51 -13.04
CA ALA A 18 -18.83 7.02 -14.24
C ALA A 18 -17.33 7.34 -14.25
N GLU A 19 -16.88 8.35 -13.51
CA GLU A 19 -15.46 8.70 -13.39
C GLU A 19 -14.69 7.74 -12.48
N VAL A 20 -15.38 6.98 -11.63
CA VAL A 20 -14.72 6.02 -10.72
C VAL A 20 -14.45 4.72 -11.47
N GLY A 21 -13.17 4.37 -11.60
CA GLY A 21 -12.69 3.15 -12.25
C GLY A 21 -12.43 2.01 -11.27
N ALA A 22 -12.16 2.34 -10.00
CA ALA A 22 -12.00 1.36 -8.93
C ALA A 22 -12.42 1.93 -7.58
N ALA A 23 -12.87 1.06 -6.68
CA ALA A 23 -13.13 1.41 -5.29
C ALA A 23 -12.65 0.27 -4.38
N MET A 24 -12.08 0.62 -3.23
CA MET A 24 -11.70 -0.34 -2.20
C MET A 24 -12.40 -0.06 -0.88
N GLY A 25 -12.51 -1.11 -0.07
CA GLY A 25 -13.07 -1.05 1.27
C GLY A 25 -12.03 -1.08 2.38
N GLN A 26 -12.49 -0.88 3.61
CA GLN A 26 -11.69 -0.99 4.82
C GLN A 26 -11.24 -2.44 5.08
N LEU A 27 -9.97 -2.61 5.43
CA LEU A 27 -9.41 -3.90 5.81
C LEU A 27 -9.22 -4.02 7.33
N THR A 28 -9.51 -5.20 7.85
CA THR A 28 -9.31 -5.55 9.28
C THR A 28 -8.69 -6.94 9.38
N ALA A 29 -7.90 -7.20 10.42
CA ALA A 29 -7.43 -8.56 10.69
C ALA A 29 -8.45 -9.32 11.54
N SER A 30 -8.93 -10.46 11.05
CA SER A 30 -9.91 -11.29 11.78
C SER A 30 -9.31 -11.96 13.01
N ASN A 31 -8.01 -12.30 12.96
CA ASN A 31 -7.23 -12.90 14.04
C ASN A 31 -6.42 -11.87 14.83
N ARG A 32 -6.88 -10.60 14.87
CA ARG A 32 -6.15 -9.50 15.52
C ARG A 32 -5.91 -9.73 17.00
N ASN A 33 -6.67 -10.59 17.68
CA ASN A 33 -6.54 -10.84 19.12
C ASN A 33 -5.72 -12.09 19.46
N ASP A 34 -5.25 -12.85 18.47
CA ASP A 34 -4.63 -14.17 18.68
C ASP A 34 -3.21 -14.06 19.26
N THR A 35 -2.43 -13.07 18.81
CA THR A 35 -1.04 -12.87 19.25
C THR A 35 -0.66 -11.39 19.30
N TRP A 36 0.47 -11.07 19.96
CA TRP A 36 1.03 -9.72 19.91
C TRP A 36 1.38 -9.30 18.46
N LEU A 37 1.79 -10.24 17.62
CA LEU A 37 2.16 -9.98 16.24
C LEU A 37 0.93 -9.67 15.39
N THR A 38 -0.15 -10.44 15.51
CA THR A 38 -1.39 -10.19 14.75
C THR A 38 -2.04 -8.86 15.17
N ARG A 39 -1.93 -8.47 16.45
CA ARG A 39 -2.32 -7.12 16.92
C ARG A 39 -1.51 -6.01 16.23
N LEU A 40 -0.19 -6.16 16.13
CA LEU A 40 0.66 -5.17 15.46
C LEU A 40 0.42 -5.11 13.96
N ILE A 41 0.23 -6.26 13.30
CA ILE A 41 -0.07 -6.30 11.86
C ILE A 41 -1.39 -5.60 11.57
N ASP A 42 -2.39 -5.78 12.43
CA ASP A 42 -3.68 -5.13 12.29
C ASP A 42 -3.58 -3.59 12.44
N MET A 43 -2.74 -3.09 13.36
CA MET A 43 -2.41 -1.66 13.44
C MET A 43 -1.71 -1.16 12.17
N GLU A 44 -0.75 -1.91 11.64
CA GLU A 44 -0.07 -1.57 10.38
C GLU A 44 -1.05 -1.56 9.19
N TYR A 45 -1.97 -2.52 9.14
CA TYR A 45 -3.04 -2.54 8.14
C TYR A 45 -3.94 -1.30 8.24
N TRP A 46 -4.27 -0.87 9.47
CA TRP A 46 -5.04 0.36 9.66
C TRP A 46 -4.34 1.56 9.03
N LEU A 47 -3.04 1.73 9.29
CA LEU A 47 -2.27 2.84 8.74
C LEU A 47 -2.14 2.75 7.21
N ALA A 48 -1.70 1.60 6.68
CA ALA A 48 -1.31 1.47 5.27
C ALA A 48 -2.46 1.18 4.29
N CYS A 49 -3.51 0.48 4.75
CA CYS A 49 -4.64 0.05 3.93
C CYS A 49 -5.91 0.86 4.17
N ASN A 50 -6.01 1.61 5.27
CA ASN A 50 -7.21 2.39 5.59
C ASN A 50 -6.91 3.90 5.61
N GLU A 51 -6.13 4.38 6.59
CA GLU A 51 -5.86 5.82 6.77
C GLU A 51 -5.17 6.44 5.55
N GLU A 52 -4.08 5.83 5.08
CA GLU A 52 -3.37 6.31 3.89
C GLU A 52 -4.29 6.31 2.65
N ARG A 53 -5.15 5.29 2.51
CA ARG A 53 -6.08 5.19 1.37
C ARG A 53 -7.21 6.22 1.47
N ALA A 54 -7.70 6.50 2.67
CA ALA A 54 -8.67 7.56 2.92
C ALA A 54 -8.08 8.93 2.58
N ALA A 55 -6.82 9.19 2.96
CA ALA A 55 -6.13 10.42 2.62
C ALA A 55 -5.92 10.55 1.10
N GLN A 56 -5.51 9.49 0.41
CA GLN A 56 -5.35 9.46 -1.05
C GLN A 56 -6.69 9.62 -1.79
N ALA A 57 -7.78 9.04 -1.28
CA ALA A 57 -9.12 9.15 -1.86
C ALA A 57 -9.66 10.58 -1.85
N ARG A 58 -9.23 11.44 -0.92
CA ARG A 58 -9.51 12.90 -0.93
C ARG A 58 -9.11 13.56 -2.25
N PHE A 59 -8.13 12.98 -2.94
CA PHE A 59 -7.60 13.44 -4.22
C PHE A 59 -8.02 12.54 -5.40
N GLY A 60 -8.98 11.64 -5.18
CA GLY A 60 -9.52 10.71 -6.20
C GLY A 60 -8.51 9.67 -6.69
N ALA A 61 -7.43 9.43 -5.94
CA ALA A 61 -6.30 8.64 -6.41
C ALA A 61 -5.68 7.77 -5.32
N VAL A 62 -6.48 6.82 -4.83
CA VAL A 62 -5.97 5.66 -4.10
C VAL A 62 -4.91 4.95 -4.94
N MET A 63 -3.67 4.92 -4.48
CA MET A 63 -2.55 4.38 -5.27
C MET A 63 -2.52 2.84 -5.32
N CYS A 64 -3.30 2.19 -4.47
CA CYS A 64 -3.42 0.73 -4.42
C CYS A 64 -4.77 0.34 -3.81
N CYS A 65 -5.73 -0.09 -4.64
CA CYS A 65 -6.96 -0.69 -4.16
C CYS A 65 -6.65 -2.12 -3.68
N CYS A 66 -6.52 -2.31 -2.37
CA CYS A 66 -6.03 -3.58 -1.82
C CYS A 66 -6.91 -4.78 -2.20
N GLY A 67 -6.29 -5.84 -2.71
CA GLY A 67 -6.98 -7.02 -3.26
C GLY A 67 -8.06 -7.67 -2.39
N PRO A 68 -7.97 -7.73 -1.05
CA PRO A 68 -9.01 -8.37 -0.23
C PRO A 68 -10.39 -7.69 -0.30
N CYS A 69 -10.47 -6.42 -0.68
CA CYS A 69 -11.72 -5.67 -0.77
C CYS A 69 -11.63 -4.57 -1.82
N ALA A 70 -11.62 -4.93 -3.10
CA ALA A 70 -11.61 -3.99 -4.21
C ALA A 70 -12.58 -4.42 -5.31
N ILE A 71 -13.18 -3.45 -5.98
CA ILE A 71 -13.95 -3.65 -7.21
C ILE A 71 -13.44 -2.71 -8.31
N TYR A 72 -13.55 -3.17 -9.54
CA TYR A 72 -13.08 -2.46 -10.73
C TYR A 72 -14.18 -2.35 -11.78
N ARG A 73 -14.23 -1.23 -12.49
CA ARG A 73 -15.17 -1.01 -13.59
C ARG A 73 -14.79 -1.92 -14.75
N ARG A 74 -15.65 -2.91 -15.05
CA ARG A 74 -15.38 -3.92 -16.09
C ARG A 74 -15.07 -3.30 -17.45
N SER A 75 -15.81 -2.29 -17.89
CA SER A 75 -15.58 -1.67 -19.21
C SER A 75 -14.19 -1.04 -19.32
N ALA A 76 -13.70 -0.40 -18.25
CA ALA A 76 -12.35 0.13 -18.19
C ALA A 76 -11.30 -0.99 -18.13
N LEU A 77 -11.54 -2.00 -17.28
CA LEU A 77 -10.62 -3.13 -17.11
C LEU A 77 -10.35 -3.87 -18.42
N LEU A 78 -11.40 -4.11 -19.23
CA LEU A 78 -11.24 -4.79 -20.51
C LEU A 78 -10.33 -4.05 -21.50
N LEU A 79 -10.32 -2.72 -21.46
CA LEU A 79 -9.43 -1.89 -22.29
C LEU A 79 -7.98 -1.93 -21.80
N LEU A 80 -7.77 -2.28 -20.53
CA LEU A 80 -6.47 -2.30 -19.87
C LEU A 80 -5.90 -3.71 -19.75
N LEU A 81 -6.67 -4.75 -20.11
CA LEU A 81 -6.33 -6.15 -19.84
C LEU A 81 -5.01 -6.57 -20.49
N ASP A 82 -4.78 -6.16 -21.75
CA ASP A 82 -3.53 -6.46 -22.44
C ASP A 82 -2.32 -5.84 -21.72
N GLN A 83 -2.42 -4.57 -21.31
CA GLN A 83 -1.35 -3.89 -20.57
C GLN A 83 -1.12 -4.52 -19.19
N TYR A 84 -2.20 -4.92 -18.53
CA TYR A 84 -2.17 -5.59 -17.24
C TYR A 84 -1.48 -6.97 -17.33
N GLU A 85 -1.86 -7.80 -18.30
CA GLU A 85 -1.34 -9.16 -18.45
C GLU A 85 0.11 -9.19 -18.97
N THR A 86 0.50 -8.20 -19.78
CA THR A 86 1.82 -8.12 -20.42
C THR A 86 2.82 -7.26 -19.64
N GLN A 87 2.53 -6.90 -18.39
CA GLN A 87 3.42 -6.10 -17.56
C GLN A 87 4.81 -6.74 -17.44
N MET A 88 5.83 -6.00 -17.88
CA MET A 88 7.23 -6.38 -17.77
C MET A 88 7.97 -5.47 -16.79
N PHE A 89 8.80 -6.04 -15.93
CA PHE A 89 9.74 -5.30 -15.11
C PHE A 89 11.15 -5.89 -15.26
N ARG A 90 12.09 -5.05 -15.70
CA ARG A 90 13.49 -5.44 -15.95
C ARG A 90 13.60 -6.70 -16.83
N GLY A 91 12.77 -6.79 -17.87
CA GLY A 91 12.78 -7.89 -18.84
C GLY A 91 12.13 -9.19 -18.36
N LYS A 92 11.47 -9.21 -17.19
CA LYS A 92 10.70 -10.36 -16.70
C LYS A 92 9.23 -10.00 -16.53
N ARG A 93 8.35 -10.98 -16.77
CA ARG A 93 6.92 -10.83 -16.50
C ARG A 93 6.73 -10.63 -14.99
N SER A 94 5.85 -9.70 -14.66
CA SER A 94 5.53 -9.30 -13.30
C SER A 94 4.38 -10.17 -12.77
N ASP A 95 4.59 -10.95 -11.71
CA ASP A 95 3.62 -11.92 -11.15
C ASP A 95 3.19 -11.63 -9.70
N PHE A 96 3.55 -10.46 -9.16
CA PHE A 96 3.20 -10.02 -7.80
C PHE A 96 2.73 -8.57 -7.78
N GLY A 97 1.89 -8.18 -6.81
CA GLY A 97 1.40 -6.78 -6.70
C GLY A 97 0.45 -6.37 -7.81
N GLU A 98 -0.40 -7.31 -8.23
CA GLU A 98 -1.41 -7.14 -9.28
C GLU A 98 -2.40 -6.00 -8.97
N ASP A 99 -2.77 -5.85 -7.70
CA ASP A 99 -3.70 -4.85 -7.21
C ASP A 99 -3.20 -3.41 -7.43
N ARG A 100 -1.98 -3.12 -7.00
CA ARG A 100 -1.35 -1.82 -7.22
C ARG A 100 -1.18 -1.51 -8.70
N HIS A 101 -0.70 -2.48 -9.48
CA HIS A 101 -0.52 -2.29 -10.90
C HIS A 101 -1.83 -1.94 -11.60
N LEU A 102 -2.89 -2.71 -11.35
CA LEU A 102 -4.19 -2.47 -11.93
C LEU A 102 -4.77 -1.11 -11.52
N THR A 103 -4.58 -0.72 -10.26
CA THR A 103 -5.00 0.59 -9.75
C THR A 103 -4.27 1.74 -10.47
N ILE A 104 -2.96 1.61 -10.69
CA ILE A 104 -2.18 2.59 -11.46
C ILE A 104 -2.65 2.66 -12.91
N LEU A 105 -2.99 1.53 -13.54
CA LEU A 105 -3.54 1.53 -14.90
C LEU A 105 -4.88 2.26 -14.97
N MET A 106 -5.77 2.09 -13.98
CA MET A 106 -7.04 2.82 -13.90
C MET A 106 -6.79 4.34 -13.81
N LEU A 107 -5.88 4.76 -12.94
CA LEU A 107 -5.49 6.17 -12.81
C LEU A 107 -4.85 6.72 -14.10
N ALA A 108 -3.98 5.94 -14.75
CA ALA A 108 -3.35 6.32 -16.01
C ALA A 108 -4.36 6.45 -17.15
N ALA A 109 -5.44 5.67 -17.12
CA ALA A 109 -6.57 5.75 -18.04
C ALA A 109 -7.50 6.93 -17.75
N GLY A 110 -7.24 7.71 -16.70
CA GLY A 110 -8.00 8.91 -16.35
C GLY A 110 -9.19 8.67 -15.40
N TYR A 111 -9.33 7.47 -14.84
CA TYR A 111 -10.36 7.19 -13.85
C TYR A 111 -9.91 7.57 -12.44
N ARG A 112 -10.86 7.95 -11.60
CA ARG A 112 -10.67 8.06 -10.15
C ARG A 112 -10.67 6.68 -9.48
N THR A 113 -9.99 6.62 -8.34
CA THR A 113 -9.95 5.44 -7.48
C THR A 113 -10.24 5.86 -6.04
N GLU A 114 -11.18 5.17 -5.40
CA GLU A 114 -11.83 5.63 -4.18
C GLU A 114 -11.67 4.66 -3.00
N TYR A 115 -11.79 5.18 -1.78
CA TYR A 115 -11.81 4.41 -0.54
C TYR A 115 -13.18 4.54 0.15
N VAL A 116 -13.78 3.42 0.52
CA VAL A 116 -15.13 3.33 1.10
C VAL A 116 -15.02 2.76 2.53
N PRO A 117 -15.02 3.60 3.58
CA PRO A 117 -14.78 3.16 4.96
C PRO A 117 -15.83 2.17 5.48
N ASN A 118 -17.08 2.27 5.01
CA ASN A 118 -18.17 1.39 5.43
C ASN A 118 -18.13 0.00 4.75
N ALA A 119 -17.34 -0.17 3.69
CA ALA A 119 -17.19 -1.46 3.02
C ALA A 119 -16.10 -2.28 3.73
N ILE A 120 -16.47 -3.04 4.76
CA ILE A 120 -15.50 -3.72 5.63
C ILE A 120 -15.23 -5.17 5.19
N ALA A 121 -13.95 -5.50 5.00
CA ALA A 121 -13.49 -6.87 4.83
C ALA A 121 -12.51 -7.27 5.94
N SER A 122 -12.72 -8.46 6.48
CA SER A 122 -11.82 -9.07 7.48
C SER A 122 -11.00 -10.18 6.85
N THR A 123 -9.68 -10.12 6.99
CA THR A 123 -8.75 -11.12 6.46
C THR A 123 -7.88 -11.71 7.55
N VAL A 124 -7.41 -12.94 7.34
CA VAL A 124 -6.46 -13.58 8.26
C VAL A 124 -5.06 -13.03 7.94
N VAL A 125 -4.35 -12.59 8.97
CA VAL A 125 -2.96 -12.13 8.86
C VAL A 125 -1.99 -13.16 9.45
N PRO A 126 -0.71 -13.16 9.04
CA PRO A 126 0.29 -14.06 9.61
C PRO A 126 0.38 -13.99 11.14
N ASP A 127 0.44 -15.15 11.80
CA ASP A 127 0.63 -15.31 13.24
C ASP A 127 2.09 -15.53 13.65
N ARG A 128 2.99 -15.67 12.66
CA ARG A 128 4.42 -15.93 12.83
C ARG A 128 5.28 -14.96 12.03
N LEU A 129 6.46 -14.64 12.57
CA LEU A 129 7.40 -13.70 11.96
C LEU A 129 7.88 -14.14 10.57
N GLY A 130 8.17 -15.43 10.35
CA GLY A 130 8.66 -15.91 9.05
C GLY A 130 7.71 -15.62 7.88
N PRO A 131 6.43 -16.06 7.94
CA PRO A 131 5.43 -15.70 6.94
C PRO A 131 5.18 -14.19 6.84
N TYR A 132 5.15 -13.46 7.95
CA TYR A 132 5.01 -12.00 7.96
C TYR A 132 6.13 -11.30 7.18
N LEU A 133 7.40 -11.65 7.44
CA LEU A 133 8.54 -11.05 6.73
C LEU A 133 8.51 -11.36 5.23
N ARG A 134 8.12 -12.57 4.83
CA ARG A 134 7.94 -12.91 3.41
C ARG A 134 6.87 -12.06 2.74
N GLN A 135 5.76 -11.79 3.45
CA GLN A 135 4.71 -10.90 2.98
C GLN A 135 5.22 -9.47 2.83
N GLN A 136 5.88 -8.92 3.86
CA GLN A 136 6.42 -7.55 3.83
C GLN A 136 7.46 -7.36 2.71
N LEU A 137 8.35 -8.33 2.51
CA LEU A 137 9.32 -8.28 1.40
C LEU A 137 8.64 -8.29 0.03
N ARG A 138 7.59 -9.09 -0.14
CA ARG A 138 6.79 -9.11 -1.38
C ARG A 138 6.09 -7.78 -1.62
N TRP A 139 5.51 -7.19 -0.57
CA TRP A 139 4.85 -5.89 -0.64
C TRP A 139 5.83 -4.76 -0.96
N ALA A 140 6.97 -4.71 -0.28
CA ALA A 140 8.02 -3.73 -0.54
C ALA A 140 8.51 -3.81 -2.00
N ARG A 141 8.75 -5.04 -2.53
CA ARG A 141 9.15 -5.24 -3.93
C ARG A 141 8.11 -4.69 -4.92
N SER A 142 6.81 -4.95 -4.70
CA SER A 142 5.75 -4.35 -5.52
C SER A 142 5.74 -2.84 -5.39
N THR A 143 5.83 -2.28 -4.18
CA THR A 143 5.80 -0.83 -3.96
C THR A 143 6.89 -0.13 -4.75
N TYR A 144 8.15 -0.55 -4.62
CA TYR A 144 9.24 0.08 -5.36
C TYR A 144 9.10 -0.05 -6.88
N ARG A 145 8.70 -1.23 -7.37
CA ARG A 145 8.47 -1.47 -8.80
C ARG A 145 7.39 -0.53 -9.33
N ASP A 146 6.25 -0.51 -8.68
CA ASP A 146 5.06 0.19 -9.15
C ASP A 146 5.19 1.70 -8.96
N THR A 147 5.90 2.17 -7.92
CA THR A 147 6.32 3.57 -7.83
C THR A 147 7.18 3.97 -9.03
N LEU A 148 8.16 3.14 -9.43
CA LEU A 148 9.00 3.43 -10.60
C LEU A 148 8.20 3.52 -11.90
N LEU A 149 7.21 2.64 -12.06
CA LEU A 149 6.29 2.66 -13.21
C LEU A 149 5.34 3.86 -13.16
N ALA A 150 4.89 4.26 -11.96
CA ALA A 150 4.01 5.39 -11.75
C ALA A 150 4.71 6.75 -11.81
N LEU A 151 6.06 6.84 -11.89
CA LEU A 151 6.76 8.13 -11.90
C LEU A 151 6.28 9.10 -12.98
N ARG A 152 5.84 8.60 -14.13
CA ARG A 152 5.28 9.43 -15.22
C ARG A 152 3.83 9.85 -14.96
N LEU A 153 3.11 9.11 -14.13
CA LEU A 153 1.74 9.39 -13.72
C LEU A 153 1.68 10.42 -12.59
N LEU A 154 2.61 10.36 -11.62
CA LEU A 154 2.56 11.21 -10.41
C LEU A 154 2.39 12.71 -10.69
N PRO A 155 3.12 13.34 -11.65
CA PRO A 155 2.94 14.77 -11.93
C PRO A 155 1.57 15.15 -12.52
N ARG A 156 0.81 14.16 -13.01
CA ARG A 156 -0.56 14.34 -13.54
C ARG A 156 -1.61 14.19 -12.44
N LEU A 157 -1.23 13.64 -11.29
CA LEU A 157 -2.06 13.56 -10.10
C LEU A 157 -1.84 14.78 -9.20
N ASP A 158 -2.52 14.82 -8.06
CA ASP A 158 -2.33 15.90 -7.08
C ASP A 158 -0.89 15.93 -6.49
N ARG A 159 -0.41 17.12 -6.16
CA ARG A 159 0.92 17.34 -5.57
C ARG A 159 1.08 16.62 -4.23
N TYR A 160 0.01 16.53 -3.44
CA TYR A 160 0.01 15.77 -2.19
C TYR A 160 0.41 14.31 -2.43
N LEU A 161 -0.15 13.67 -3.45
CA LEU A 161 0.12 12.26 -3.77
C LEU A 161 1.56 12.04 -4.22
N THR A 162 2.11 13.01 -4.97
CA THR A 162 3.53 12.98 -5.34
C THR A 162 4.42 13.05 -4.09
N LEU A 163 4.10 13.96 -3.15
CA LEU A 163 4.84 14.09 -1.89
C LEU A 163 4.68 12.83 -1.02
N ASP A 164 3.48 12.28 -0.92
CA ASP A 164 3.17 11.06 -0.18
C ASP A 164 4.01 9.87 -0.70
N VAL A 165 3.97 9.63 -2.02
CA VAL A 165 4.75 8.55 -2.65
C VAL A 165 6.26 8.75 -2.46
N ILE A 166 6.76 9.97 -2.61
CA ILE A 166 8.17 10.28 -2.37
C ILE A 166 8.53 10.04 -0.90
N ALA A 167 7.73 10.53 0.04
CA ALA A 167 7.96 10.40 1.47
C ALA A 167 7.98 8.93 1.91
N GLN A 168 7.07 8.10 1.40
CA GLN A 168 7.04 6.67 1.69
C GLN A 168 8.29 5.94 1.16
N ASN A 169 8.72 6.23 -0.06
CA ASN A 169 9.87 5.57 -0.68
C ASN A 169 11.21 6.07 -0.08
N ALA A 170 11.33 7.38 0.15
CA ALA A 170 12.50 7.96 0.79
C ALA A 170 12.60 7.52 2.26
N GLY A 171 11.49 7.51 2.99
CA GLY A 171 11.46 7.07 4.39
C GLY A 171 11.89 5.62 4.56
N SER A 172 11.39 4.71 3.73
CA SER A 172 11.80 3.30 3.76
C SER A 172 13.28 3.11 3.41
N LEU A 173 13.81 3.87 2.44
CA LEU A 173 15.23 3.84 2.10
C LEU A 173 16.12 4.39 3.23
N LEU A 174 15.75 5.54 3.81
CA LEU A 174 16.47 6.16 4.90
C LEU A 174 16.50 5.27 6.14
N LEU A 175 15.39 4.60 6.45
CA LEU A 175 15.32 3.61 7.53
C LEU A 175 16.29 2.45 7.28
N ALA A 176 16.32 1.91 6.06
CA ALA A 176 17.23 0.82 5.70
C ALA A 176 18.71 1.25 5.83
N ILE A 177 19.06 2.44 5.36
CA ILE A 177 20.42 3.00 5.50
C ILE A 177 20.77 3.23 6.97
N ALA A 178 19.83 3.77 7.78
CA ALA A 178 20.03 3.96 9.21
C ALA A 178 20.28 2.63 9.93
N MET A 179 19.50 1.58 9.63
CA MET A 179 19.72 0.25 10.21
C MET A 179 21.06 -0.34 9.80
N LEU A 180 21.42 -0.32 8.50
CA LEU A 180 22.68 -0.85 8.01
C LEU A 180 23.90 -0.12 8.60
N SER A 181 23.85 1.21 8.67
CA SER A 181 24.91 2.01 9.29
C SER A 181 25.04 1.70 10.78
N GLY A 182 23.93 1.48 11.49
CA GLY A 182 23.94 1.07 12.90
C GLY A 182 24.58 -0.29 13.11
N PHE A 183 24.24 -1.30 12.30
CA PHE A 183 24.88 -2.62 12.36
C PHE A 183 26.37 -2.56 12.03
N LEU A 184 26.74 -1.77 11.01
CA LEU A 184 28.13 -1.61 10.61
C LEU A 184 28.95 -0.93 11.72
N GLN A 185 28.37 0.08 12.40
CA GLN A 185 29.03 0.72 13.53
C GLN A 185 29.28 -0.26 14.68
N ILE A 186 28.28 -1.07 15.06
CA ILE A 186 28.44 -2.10 16.09
C ILE A 186 29.55 -3.08 15.68
N ALA A 187 29.52 -3.58 14.44
CA ALA A 187 30.46 -4.57 13.96
C ALA A 187 31.91 -4.07 13.87
N LEU A 188 32.11 -2.78 13.55
CA LEU A 188 33.45 -2.22 13.36
C LEU A 188 34.05 -1.61 14.63
N THR A 189 33.21 -1.14 15.55
CA THR A 189 33.68 -0.31 16.69
C THR A 189 33.27 -0.86 18.04
N GLU A 190 32.38 -1.87 18.09
CA GLU A 190 31.76 -2.38 19.32
C GLU A 190 31.04 -1.29 20.15
N THR A 191 30.78 -0.12 19.55
CA THR A 191 30.08 0.99 20.19
C THR A 191 28.59 0.98 19.84
N ALA A 192 27.78 1.49 20.76
CA ALA A 192 26.34 1.63 20.55
C ALA A 192 26.03 2.62 19.40
N PRO A 193 25.09 2.29 18.48
CA PRO A 193 24.82 3.08 17.28
C PRO A 193 23.85 4.24 17.55
N TRP A 194 24.20 5.13 18.49
CA TRP A 194 23.29 6.18 18.96
C TRP A 194 22.76 7.11 17.85
N LYS A 195 23.56 7.35 16.81
CA LYS A 195 23.12 8.14 15.65
C LYS A 195 21.99 7.46 14.88
N ALA A 196 22.11 6.15 14.63
CA ALA A 196 21.06 5.38 13.98
C ALA A 196 19.80 5.31 14.86
N CYS A 197 19.96 5.06 16.16
CA CYS A 197 18.85 5.06 17.11
C CYS A 197 18.11 6.40 17.14
N PHE A 198 18.83 7.52 17.16
CA PHE A 198 18.25 8.85 17.13
C PHE A 198 17.46 9.10 15.84
N VAL A 199 18.04 8.77 14.67
CA VAL A 199 17.35 8.93 13.37
C VAL A 199 16.07 8.10 13.34
N ILE A 200 16.12 6.83 13.75
CA ILE A 200 14.94 5.96 13.80
C ILE A 200 13.88 6.54 14.73
N ALA A 201 14.26 6.97 15.94
CA ALA A 201 13.35 7.56 16.90
C ALA A 201 12.70 8.85 16.37
N SER A 202 13.47 9.74 15.74
CA SER A 202 12.94 10.96 15.12
C SER A 202 11.97 10.66 13.98
N MET A 203 12.29 9.70 13.12
CA MET A 203 11.41 9.27 12.04
C MET A 203 10.10 8.68 12.58
N SER A 204 10.17 7.88 13.64
CA SER A 204 8.98 7.32 14.30
C SER A 204 8.14 8.42 14.95
N MET A 205 8.74 9.38 15.66
CA MET A 205 8.03 10.50 16.27
C MET A 205 7.28 11.34 15.23
N LEU A 206 7.95 11.68 14.11
CA LEU A 206 7.32 12.42 13.02
C LEU A 206 6.13 11.68 12.41
N ARG A 207 6.21 10.35 12.28
CA ARG A 207 5.11 9.51 11.78
C ARG A 207 3.93 9.42 12.74
N CYS A 208 4.18 9.50 14.05
CA CYS A 208 3.14 9.40 15.08
C CYS A 208 2.53 10.75 15.48
N SER A 209 3.11 11.88 15.05
CA SER A 209 2.68 13.24 15.40
C SER A 209 1.70 13.88 14.40
N VAL A 210 1.26 13.13 13.39
CA VAL A 210 0.29 13.55 12.36
C VAL A 210 -0.96 12.69 12.53
#